data_AF-A8H3R2-F1
#
_entry.id   AF-A8H3R2-F1
#
_cell.length_a   1.000
_cell.length_b   1.000
_cell.length_c   1.000
_cell.angle_alpha   90.00
_cell.angle_beta   90.00
_cell.angle_gamma   90.00
#
_symmetry.space_group_name_H-M   'P 1'
#
loop_
_entity.id
_entity.type
_entity.pdbx_description
1 polymer ?
#
loop_
_entity_poly.entity_id
_entity_poly.type
_entity_poly.pdbx_seq_one_letter_code
_entity_poly.pdbx_strand_id
1 'polypeptide(L)'
;MNNSTLQGYVASLYTQYAKDLKLGEHYVSDKRLQEFVSELEISGILLAQFNWDEWYQNSHLVDRPEYIADASFYECQLLLTAMARLDRFSPGILSNMRCQGVLIAILERFQTLYYKQAV
;
A
#
# COMPACT_ATOMS: atom_id res chain seq x y z
N MET A 1 18.16 -1.37 0.56
CA MET A 1 17.94 -0.29 -0.42
C MET A 1 18.29 1.04 0.26
N ASN A 2 18.90 2.02 -0.41
CA ASN A 2 19.15 3.33 0.21
C ASN A 2 17.87 4.19 0.18
N ASN A 3 17.76 5.17 1.08
CA ASN A 3 16.52 5.96 1.25
C ASN A 3 16.16 6.79 0.00
N SER A 4 17.16 7.30 -0.72
CA SER A 4 16.95 8.13 -1.92
C SER A 4 16.35 7.33 -3.09
N THR A 5 16.77 6.08 -3.29
CA THR A 5 16.17 5.21 -4.32
C THR A 5 14.74 4.83 -3.94
N LEU A 6 14.47 4.55 -2.67
CA LEU A 6 13.12 4.22 -2.18
C LEU A 6 12.15 5.40 -2.31
N GLN A 7 12.60 6.62 -2.04
CA GLN A 7 11.83 7.85 -2.28
C GLN A 7 11.45 8.01 -3.76
N GLY A 8 12.40 7.78 -4.68
CA GLY A 8 12.13 7.81 -6.11
C GLY A 8 11.08 6.79 -6.55
N TYR A 9 11.14 5.57 -6.00
CA TYR A 9 10.14 4.54 -6.26
C TYR A 9 8.75 4.89 -5.74
N VAL A 10 8.63 5.40 -4.51
CA VAL A 10 7.34 5.82 -3.95
C VAL A 10 6.71 6.94 -4.77
N ALA A 11 7.50 7.92 -5.20
CA ALA A 11 7.03 8.99 -6.06
C ALA A 11 6.54 8.45 -7.43
N SER A 12 7.26 7.49 -8.01
CA SER A 12 6.87 6.81 -9.24
C SER A 12 5.56 6.03 -9.08
N LEU A 13 5.45 5.21 -8.03
CA LEU A 13 4.24 4.43 -7.72
C LEU A 13 3.02 5.31 -7.56
N TYR A 14 3.13 6.41 -6.81
CA TYR A 14 2.04 7.35 -6.66
C TYR A 14 1.65 7.96 -8.01
N THR A 15 2.62 8.44 -8.80
CA THR A 15 2.33 9.03 -10.12
C THR A 15 1.61 8.06 -11.04
N GLN A 16 1.99 6.78 -10.99
CA GLN A 16 1.45 5.73 -11.85
C GLN A 16 0.08 5.21 -11.40
N TYR A 17 -0.15 5.06 -10.09
CA TYR A 17 -1.33 4.37 -9.57
C TYR A 17 -2.29 5.26 -8.78
N ALA A 18 -1.94 6.51 -8.42
CA ALA A 18 -2.84 7.35 -7.62
C ALA A 18 -4.20 7.58 -8.28
N LYS A 19 -4.25 7.72 -9.62
CA LYS A 19 -5.52 7.84 -10.34
C LYS A 19 -6.35 6.56 -10.26
N ASP A 20 -5.71 5.40 -10.41
CA ASP A 20 -6.37 4.10 -10.33
C ASP A 20 -6.90 3.85 -8.92
N LEU A 21 -6.13 4.22 -7.90
CA LEU A 21 -6.42 3.94 -6.49
C LEU A 21 -7.28 5.00 -5.81
N LYS A 22 -7.48 6.17 -6.43
CA LYS A 22 -8.36 7.22 -5.91
C LYS A 22 -9.76 6.66 -5.66
N LEU A 23 -10.37 7.07 -4.55
CA LEU A 23 -11.78 6.81 -4.26
C LEU A 23 -12.64 7.36 -5.42
N GLY A 24 -13.38 6.47 -6.07
CA GLY A 24 -14.23 6.79 -7.20
C GLY A 24 -14.87 5.55 -7.83
N GLU A 25 -15.99 5.76 -8.52
CA GLU A 25 -16.76 4.71 -9.20
C GLU A 25 -16.14 4.30 -10.55
N HIS A 26 -14.84 4.50 -10.75
CA HIS A 26 -14.16 3.96 -11.93
C HIS A 26 -13.75 2.51 -11.69
N TYR A 27 -13.93 1.72 -12.74
CA TYR A 27 -13.49 0.33 -12.75
C TYR A 27 -11.97 0.25 -12.84
N VAL A 28 -11.39 -0.57 -11.97
CA VAL A 28 -9.97 -0.97 -12.03
C VAL A 28 -9.96 -2.49 -12.08
N SER A 29 -9.28 -3.06 -13.06
CA SER A 29 -9.23 -4.50 -13.23
C SER A 29 -8.33 -5.15 -12.18
N ASP A 30 -8.63 -6.40 -11.82
CA ASP A 30 -7.77 -7.16 -10.91
C ASP A 30 -6.35 -7.29 -11.46
N LYS A 31 -6.20 -7.45 -12.79
CA LYS A 31 -4.89 -7.44 -13.44
C LYS A 31 -4.11 -6.17 -13.12
N ARG A 32 -4.76 -5.00 -13.16
CA ARG A 32 -4.12 -3.72 -12.86
C ARG A 32 -3.68 -3.63 -11.39
N LEU A 33 -4.46 -4.19 -10.47
CA LEU A 33 -4.10 -4.29 -9.05
C LEU A 33 -2.96 -5.28 -8.81
N GLN A 34 -2.87 -6.37 -9.58
CA GLN A 34 -1.75 -7.30 -9.53
C GLN A 34 -0.45 -6.70 -10.09
N GLU A 35 -0.53 -5.88 -11.14
CA GLU A 35 0.61 -5.09 -11.64
C GLU A 35 1.15 -4.17 -10.54
N PHE A 36 0.26 -3.45 -9.85
CA PHE A 36 0.60 -2.62 -8.70
C PHE A 36 1.36 -3.41 -7.61
N VAL A 37 0.82 -4.56 -7.20
CA VAL A 37 1.47 -5.42 -6.19
C VAL A 37 2.83 -5.94 -6.66
N SER A 38 2.93 -6.32 -7.94
CA SER A 38 4.18 -6.82 -8.51
C SER A 38 5.28 -5.76 -8.47
N GLU A 39 4.94 -4.49 -8.72
CA GLU A 39 5.89 -3.38 -8.59
C GLU A 39 6.27 -3.10 -7.13
N LEU A 40 5.35 -3.24 -6.18
CA LEU A 40 5.67 -3.15 -4.75
C LEU A 40 6.63 -4.26 -4.30
N GLU A 41 6.50 -5.46 -4.87
CA GLU A 41 7.41 -6.58 -4.61
C GLU A 41 8.80 -6.34 -5.21
N ILE A 42 8.87 -5.93 -6.47
CA ILE A 42 10.13 -5.62 -7.17
C ILE A 42 10.89 -4.47 -6.49
N SER A 43 10.18 -3.46 -6.01
CA SER A 43 10.76 -2.32 -5.29
C SER A 43 11.17 -2.66 -3.85
N GLY A 44 10.86 -3.86 -3.35
CA GLY A 44 11.15 -4.26 -1.98
C GLY A 44 10.35 -3.49 -0.92
N ILE A 45 9.22 -2.87 -1.32
CA ILE A 45 8.28 -2.24 -0.38
C ILE A 45 7.50 -3.32 0.37
N LEU A 46 7.17 -4.44 -0.26
CA LEU A 46 6.56 -5.55 0.47
C LEU A 46 7.59 -6.24 1.38
N LEU A 47 7.13 -6.67 2.55
CA LEU A 47 7.98 -7.33 3.52
C LEU A 47 8.29 -8.76 3.05
N ALA A 48 9.58 -9.09 2.93
CA ALA A 48 10.02 -10.45 2.64
C ALA A 48 9.69 -11.39 3.82
N GLN A 49 10.04 -10.97 5.04
CA GLN A 49 9.65 -11.63 6.28
C GLN A 49 8.40 -10.96 6.83
N PHE A 50 7.39 -11.75 7.18
CA PHE A 50 6.08 -11.23 7.58
C PHE A 50 5.55 -12.00 8.77
N ASN A 51 5.06 -11.27 9.78
CA ASN A 51 4.46 -11.83 10.98
C ASN A 51 2.95 -11.57 10.99
N TRP A 52 2.15 -12.65 10.95
CA TRP A 52 0.69 -12.57 10.97
C TRP A 52 0.14 -12.06 12.31
N ASP A 53 0.80 -12.35 13.42
CA ASP A 53 0.36 -11.87 14.74
C ASP A 53 0.52 -10.36 14.85
N GLU A 54 1.61 -9.83 14.31
CA GLU A 54 1.86 -8.39 14.27
C GLU A 54 0.87 -7.67 13.35
N TRP A 55 0.54 -8.28 12.21
CA TRP A 55 -0.54 -7.77 11.36
C TRP A 55 -1.88 -7.75 12.09
N TYR A 56 -2.21 -8.79 12.84
CA TYR A 56 -3.48 -8.86 13.56
C TYR A 56 -3.65 -7.69 14.55
N GLN A 57 -2.57 -7.30 15.25
CA GLN A 57 -2.58 -6.13 16.14
C GLN A 57 -2.84 -4.80 15.40
N ASN A 58 -2.46 -4.72 14.12
CA ASN A 58 -2.59 -3.53 13.28
C ASN A 58 -3.77 -3.56 12.30
N SER A 59 -4.52 -4.66 12.27
CA SER A 59 -5.61 -4.89 11.30
C SER A 59 -6.71 -3.81 11.36
N HIS A 60 -6.91 -3.19 12.52
CA HIS A 60 -7.86 -2.09 12.74
C HIS A 60 -7.64 -0.87 11.82
N LEU A 61 -6.43 -0.70 11.27
CA LEU A 61 -6.12 0.36 10.31
C LEU A 61 -6.79 0.15 8.95
N VAL A 62 -7.16 -1.09 8.60
CA VAL A 62 -7.94 -1.39 7.38
C VAL A 62 -9.39 -0.94 7.57
N ASP A 63 -9.96 -1.17 8.75
CA ASP A 63 -11.33 -0.79 9.08
C ASP A 63 -11.52 0.73 9.23
N ARG A 64 -10.44 1.45 9.58
CA ARG A 64 -10.40 2.90 9.73
C ARG A 64 -9.22 3.51 8.95
N PRO A 65 -9.37 3.64 7.62
CA PRO A 65 -8.31 4.13 6.73
C PRO A 65 -7.81 5.52 7.12
N GLU A 66 -8.61 6.33 7.81
CA GLU A 66 -8.22 7.65 8.31
C GLU A 66 -7.02 7.61 9.25
N TYR A 67 -6.80 6.50 9.98
CA TYR A 67 -5.66 6.35 10.89
C TYR A 67 -4.35 6.01 10.18
N ILE A 68 -4.40 5.63 8.89
CA ILE A 68 -3.22 5.37 8.07
C ILE A 68 -2.40 6.67 7.89
N ALA A 69 -3.04 7.83 7.98
CA ALA A 69 -2.36 9.12 7.91
C ALA A 69 -1.28 9.29 8.99
N ASP A 70 -1.37 8.57 10.11
CA ASP A 70 -0.41 8.60 11.22
C ASP A 70 0.47 7.34 11.32
N ALA A 71 0.15 6.29 10.57
CA ALA A 71 0.90 5.03 10.57
C ALA A 71 2.37 5.21 10.19
N SER A 72 3.25 4.43 10.79
CA SER A 72 4.66 4.32 10.42
C SER A 72 4.81 3.68 9.04
N PHE A 73 6.00 3.83 8.44
CA PHE A 73 6.32 3.18 7.18
C PHE A 73 6.12 1.66 7.28
N TYR A 74 6.56 1.07 8.38
CA TYR A 74 6.47 -0.36 8.61
C TYR A 74 5.01 -0.85 8.73
N GLU A 75 4.15 -0.14 9.47
CA GLU A 75 2.72 -0.48 9.55
C GLU A 75 2.04 -0.44 8.18
N CYS A 76 2.34 0.56 7.36
CA CYS A 76 1.86 0.61 5.98
C CYS A 76 2.37 -0.58 5.13
N GLN A 77 3.64 -0.96 5.26
CA GLN A 77 4.19 -2.15 4.59
C GLN A 77 3.51 -3.44 5.07
N LEU A 78 3.25 -3.55 6.37
CA LEU A 78 2.58 -4.69 6.99
C LEU A 78 1.17 -4.87 6.43
N LEU A 79 0.37 -3.79 6.37
CA LEU A 79 -0.97 -3.81 5.78
C LEU A 79 -0.94 -4.22 4.30
N LEU A 80 -0.09 -3.58 3.48
CA LEU A 80 0.02 -3.91 2.06
C LEU A 80 0.47 -5.36 1.84
N THR A 81 1.47 -5.82 2.59
CA THR A 81 2.01 -7.17 2.45
C THR A 81 0.97 -8.23 2.81
N ALA A 82 0.25 -8.02 3.92
CA ALA A 82 -0.81 -8.93 4.35
C ALA A 82 -1.86 -9.08 3.26
N MET A 83 -2.35 -7.96 2.74
CA MET A 83 -3.47 -7.93 1.83
C MET A 83 -3.10 -8.41 0.43
N ALA A 84 -1.92 -8.05 -0.06
CA ALA A 84 -1.37 -8.62 -1.29
C ALA A 84 -1.24 -10.15 -1.21
N ARG A 85 -0.82 -10.69 -0.05
CA ARG A 85 -0.74 -12.14 0.15
C ARG A 85 -2.11 -12.79 0.23
N LEU A 86 -3.07 -12.18 0.95
CA LEU A 86 -4.43 -12.71 1.07
C LEU A 86 -5.19 -12.69 -0.26
N ASP A 87 -5.01 -11.64 -1.07
CA ASP A 87 -5.70 -11.50 -2.37
C ASP A 87 -5.35 -12.64 -3.36
N ARG A 88 -4.16 -13.25 -3.22
CA ARG A 88 -3.78 -14.45 -3.99
C ARG A 88 -4.67 -15.66 -3.68
N PHE A 89 -5.21 -15.75 -2.46
CA PHE A 89 -6.06 -16.84 -2.02
C PHE A 89 -7.55 -16.50 -2.10
N SER A 90 -7.89 -15.21 -1.95
CA SER A 90 -9.25 -14.69 -2.04
C SER A 90 -9.25 -13.46 -2.95
N PRO A 91 -9.47 -13.65 -4.25
CA PRO A 91 -9.48 -12.56 -5.21
C PRO A 91 -10.51 -11.48 -4.86
N GLY A 92 -10.11 -10.22 -4.98
CA GLY A 92 -10.98 -9.06 -4.77
C GLY A 92 -10.75 -8.33 -3.44
N ILE A 93 -9.84 -8.81 -2.58
CA ILE A 93 -9.40 -8.12 -1.37
C ILE A 93 -8.79 -6.76 -1.73
N LEU A 94 -7.90 -6.70 -2.71
CA LEU A 94 -7.27 -5.43 -3.12
C LEU A 94 -8.30 -4.47 -3.74
N SER A 95 -9.26 -5.01 -4.49
CA SER A 95 -10.36 -4.22 -5.06
C SER A 95 -11.23 -3.63 -3.96
N ASN A 96 -11.56 -4.42 -2.93
CA ASN A 96 -12.29 -3.95 -1.77
C ASN A 96 -11.52 -2.86 -0.99
N MET A 97 -10.24 -3.08 -0.70
CA MET A 97 -9.38 -2.08 -0.05
C MET A 97 -9.29 -0.77 -0.83
N ARG A 98 -9.23 -0.85 -2.16
CA ARG A 98 -9.28 0.32 -3.04
C ARG A 98 -10.59 1.09 -2.83
N CYS A 99 -11.72 0.39 -2.88
CA CYS A 99 -13.04 0.99 -2.68
C CYS A 99 -13.22 1.61 -1.29
N GLN A 100 -12.54 1.07 -0.28
CA GLN A 100 -12.51 1.63 1.08
C GLN A 100 -11.52 2.79 1.24
N GLY A 101 -10.71 3.10 0.21
CA GLY A 101 -9.70 4.15 0.27
C GLY A 101 -8.39 3.77 0.97
N VAL A 102 -8.24 2.52 1.39
CA VAL A 102 -7.04 2.05 2.12
C VAL A 102 -5.79 2.16 1.26
N LEU A 103 -5.86 1.73 -0.01
CA LEU A 103 -4.67 1.71 -0.89
C LEU A 103 -4.15 3.13 -1.21
N ILE A 104 -5.05 4.08 -1.43
CA ILE A 104 -4.65 5.48 -1.68
C ILE A 104 -4.10 6.13 -0.41
N ALA A 105 -4.72 5.88 0.76
CA ALA A 105 -4.23 6.40 2.04
C ALA A 105 -2.79 5.91 2.34
N ILE A 106 -2.48 4.65 2.03
CA ILE A 106 -1.12 4.11 2.19
C ILE A 106 -0.13 4.81 1.25
N LEU A 107 -0.49 5.01 -0.02
CA LEU A 107 0.39 5.69 -0.97
C LEU A 107 0.64 7.16 -0.59
N GLU A 108 -0.39 7.88 -0.16
CA GLU A 108 -0.27 9.26 0.35
C GLU A 108 0.60 9.31 1.60
N ARG A 109 0.45 8.32 2.49
CA ARG A 109 1.29 8.22 3.69
C ARG A 109 2.75 7.97 3.34
N PHE A 110 3.03 7.05 2.41
CA PHE A 110 4.39 6.83 1.92
C PHE A 110 5.00 8.12 1.37
N GLN A 111 4.29 8.84 0.50
CA GLN A 111 4.77 10.13 0.00
C GLN A 111 5.10 11.11 1.13
N THR A 112 4.21 11.24 2.12
CA THR A 112 4.40 12.13 3.27
C THR A 112 5.66 11.78 4.06
N LEU A 113 5.90 10.48 4.30
CA LEU A 113 7.06 10.01 5.06
C LEU A 113 8.38 10.31 4.33
N TYR A 114 8.43 10.15 3.00
CA TYR A 114 9.64 10.48 2.23
C TYR A 114 9.81 11.98 1.97
N TYR A 115 8.72 12.74 1.86
CA TYR A 115 8.82 14.19 1.79
C TYR A 115 9.42 14.77 3.08
N LYS A 116 9.00 14.26 4.25
CA LYS A 116 9.57 14.66 5.56
C LYS A 116 11.04 14.25 5.76
N GLN A 117 11.55 13.27 5.04
CA GLN A 117 12.96 12.86 5.13
C GLN A 117 13.91 13.68 4.23
N ALA A 118 13.37 14.45 3.28
CA ALA A 118 14.14 15.24 2.31
C ALA A 118 14.27 16.73 2.68
N VAL A 119 13.65 17.16 3.78
CA VAL A 119 13.71 18.51 4.36
C VAL A 119 14.44 18.43 5.69
#